data_AF-A0A933FZJ2-F1
#
_entry.id   AF-A0A933FZJ2-F1
#
_cell.length_a   1.000
_cell.length_b   1.000
_cell.length_c   1.000
_cell.angle_alpha   90.00
_cell.angle_beta   90.00
_cell.angle_gamma   90.00
#
_symmetry.space_group_name_H-M   'P 1'
#
loop_
_entity.id
_entity.type
_entity.pdbx_description
1 polymer ?
#
loop_
_entity_poly.entity_id
_entity_poly.type
_entity_poly.pdbx_seq_one_letter_code
_entity_poly.pdbx_strand_id
1 'polypeptide(L)'
;MTSFLTPKLADDFSISLGLSGGLDSRVILALLLSHSYQPFSLHVFGNPNDPDVQISRKISEDLNVHRVYFDDPSPLPDECLKLLNEYIGQTCVIEPASSILRLRYYARLHSSQKLLIDGGFGEIARRQYFNRLFMFGKKALHSRNPHTMARYIRTDRPFFFREEVRKKMEINVVNQLDAVLQQMPTLPEIGIENFLDLLAIRTRFPNWGAYEQSRMDSEVMNFMPFAQLSFLHQLFMTPVWLRRNGKLFRELIREKYPKLRHYSLVKGSVTYPFFFSTTSAILWTKMKAIVGMKFVDRSAETILSSLSEFVLDTVGSNDVKHYPYYDYAKILRLANEYYAGNMNLAYDLDWWLAFEIWRQVMNLK
;
A
#
# COMPACT_ATOMS: atom_id res chain seq x y z
N MET A 1 -4.72 26.20 7.51
CA MET A 1 -4.25 24.80 7.64
C MET A 1 -4.89 24.03 8.80
N THR A 2 -5.53 24.68 9.78
CA THR A 2 -6.15 24.00 10.93
C THR A 2 -7.36 23.12 10.56
N SER A 3 -8.17 23.51 9.57
CA SER A 3 -9.32 22.70 9.10
C SER A 3 -8.93 21.36 8.46
N PHE A 4 -7.67 21.18 8.06
CA PHE A 4 -7.18 19.99 7.35
C PHE A 4 -7.09 18.74 8.23
N LEU A 5 -6.98 18.92 9.55
CA LEU A 5 -6.83 17.83 10.54
C LEU A 5 -7.90 17.86 11.62
N THR A 6 -8.92 18.71 11.46
CA THR A 6 -9.99 18.88 12.43
C THR A 6 -11.33 18.67 11.74
N PRO A 7 -11.60 17.44 11.25
CA PRO A 7 -12.93 17.13 10.78
C PRO A 7 -13.91 17.36 11.94
N LYS A 8 -15.07 17.95 11.64
CA LYS A 8 -16.14 18.08 12.64
C LYS A 8 -16.66 16.67 12.92
N LEU A 9 -16.29 16.14 14.08
CA LEU A 9 -16.73 14.82 14.55
C LEU A 9 -18.07 14.94 15.27
N ALA A 10 -18.83 13.85 15.29
CA ALA A 10 -19.89 13.67 16.27
C ALA A 10 -19.29 13.55 17.68
N ASP A 11 -20.05 13.94 18.71
CA ASP A 11 -19.54 14.07 20.08
C ASP A 11 -19.00 12.74 20.67
N ASP A 12 -19.42 11.61 20.13
CA ASP A 12 -19.01 10.26 20.53
C ASP A 12 -17.80 9.71 19.76
N PHE A 13 -17.36 10.37 18.68
CA PHE A 13 -16.23 9.91 17.88
C PHE A 13 -14.91 10.49 18.36
N SER A 14 -13.85 9.68 18.28
CA SER A 14 -12.47 10.12 18.52
C SER A 14 -11.54 9.71 17.38
N ILE A 15 -10.46 10.47 17.18
CA ILE A 15 -9.49 10.15 16.13
C ILE A 15 -8.68 8.91 16.51
N SER A 16 -8.50 8.02 15.54
CA SER A 16 -7.53 6.93 15.59
C SER A 16 -6.55 7.06 14.42
N LEU A 17 -5.31 7.46 14.72
CA LEU A 17 -4.25 7.60 13.73
C LEU A 17 -3.56 6.26 13.48
N GLY A 18 -3.58 5.79 12.23
CA GLY A 18 -2.76 4.67 11.78
C GLY A 18 -1.29 5.05 11.78
N LEU A 19 -0.57 4.65 12.83
CA LEU A 19 0.83 5.01 13.01
C LEU A 19 1.75 3.88 12.54
N SER A 20 2.47 4.17 11.46
CA SER A 20 3.60 3.39 10.98
C SER A 20 4.93 4.07 11.34
N GLY A 21 6.03 3.38 11.11
CA GLY A 21 7.37 3.94 11.10
C GLY A 21 7.67 4.81 9.87
N GLY A 22 6.68 5.05 8.99
CA GLY A 22 6.80 5.94 7.83
C GLY A 22 6.89 7.43 8.18
N LEU A 23 7.15 8.25 7.15
CA LEU A 23 7.12 9.72 7.28
C LEU A 23 5.70 10.26 7.26
N ASP A 24 4.82 9.63 6.48
CA ASP A 24 3.52 10.17 6.11
C ASP A 24 2.60 10.24 7.35
N SER A 25 2.43 9.12 8.04
CA SER A 25 1.74 9.03 9.34
C SER A 25 2.40 9.88 10.44
N ARG A 26 3.73 10.03 10.41
CA ARG A 26 4.48 10.82 11.40
C ARG A 26 4.27 12.33 11.26
N VAL A 27 4.07 12.84 10.04
CA VAL A 27 3.67 14.25 9.84
C VAL A 27 2.32 14.51 10.46
N ILE A 28 1.36 13.59 10.25
CA ILE A 28 0.02 13.71 10.85
C ILE A 28 0.14 13.69 12.38
N LEU A 29 0.91 12.76 12.94
CA LEU A 29 1.17 12.72 14.38
C LEU A 29 1.78 14.02 14.91
N ALA A 30 2.78 14.57 14.22
CA ALA A 30 3.42 15.83 14.63
C ALA A 30 2.41 16.97 14.70
N LEU A 31 1.47 17.02 13.75
CA LEU A 31 0.44 18.05 13.69
C LEU A 31 -0.64 17.84 14.75
N LEU A 32 -1.08 16.60 15.03
CA LEU A 32 -2.03 16.30 16.10
C LEU A 32 -1.46 16.69 17.47
N LEU A 33 -0.19 16.32 17.72
CA LEU A 33 0.51 16.66 18.96
C LEU A 33 0.71 18.17 19.12
N SER A 34 0.99 18.91 18.04
CA SER A 34 1.26 20.35 18.13
C SER A 34 0.03 21.21 18.40
N HIS A 35 -1.18 20.70 18.11
CA HIS A 35 -2.43 21.45 18.27
C HIS A 35 -3.21 21.07 19.54
N SER A 36 -2.61 20.29 20.44
CA SER A 36 -3.28 19.75 21.65
C SER A 36 -4.63 19.09 21.33
N TYR A 37 -4.74 18.46 20.16
CA TYR A 37 -5.96 17.75 19.78
C TYR A 37 -6.13 16.59 20.77
N GLN A 38 -7.23 16.58 21.52
CA GLN A 38 -7.59 15.50 22.43
C GLN A 38 -9.11 15.36 22.45
N PRO A 39 -9.64 14.13 22.52
CA PRO A 39 -8.91 12.86 22.59
C PRO A 39 -8.53 12.29 21.20
N PHE A 40 -7.29 11.83 21.02
CA PHE A 40 -6.93 10.91 19.93
C PHE A 40 -6.10 9.72 20.43
N SER A 41 -6.11 8.66 19.64
CA SER A 41 -5.35 7.43 19.88
C SER A 41 -4.56 7.04 18.65
N LEU A 42 -3.52 6.24 18.84
CA LEU A 42 -2.78 5.59 17.78
C LEU A 42 -3.34 4.17 17.59
N HIS A 43 -3.31 3.65 16.37
CA HIS A 43 -3.47 2.23 16.12
C HIS A 43 -2.37 1.69 15.20
N VAL A 44 -2.09 0.41 15.32
CA VAL A 44 -1.21 -0.32 14.40
C VAL A 44 -1.62 -1.80 14.35
N PHE A 45 -1.44 -2.41 13.18
CA PHE A 45 -1.80 -3.80 12.90
C PHE A 45 -0.56 -4.64 12.62
N GLY A 46 -0.61 -5.92 12.97
CA GLY A 46 0.34 -6.93 12.49
C GLY A 46 1.38 -7.37 13.51
N ASN A 47 2.37 -8.11 13.02
CA ASN A 47 3.31 -8.86 13.85
C ASN A 47 4.11 -7.96 14.82
N PRO A 48 4.33 -8.35 16.08
CA PRO A 48 5.05 -7.55 17.07
C PRO A 48 6.52 -7.32 16.73
N ASN A 49 7.08 -8.14 15.84
CA ASN A 49 8.44 -8.01 15.33
C ASN A 49 8.53 -7.15 14.06
N ASP A 50 7.41 -6.73 13.49
CA ASP A 50 7.42 -5.79 12.38
C ASP A 50 8.00 -4.45 12.86
N PRO A 51 8.99 -3.88 12.15
CA PRO A 51 9.59 -2.61 12.53
C PRO A 51 8.59 -1.43 12.61
N ASP A 52 7.50 -1.45 11.84
CA ASP A 52 6.44 -0.44 11.95
C ASP A 52 5.71 -0.54 13.30
N VAL A 53 5.39 -1.76 13.76
CA VAL A 53 4.76 -2.02 15.07
C VAL A 53 5.71 -1.63 16.20
N GLN A 54 6.98 -2.00 16.12
CA GLN A 54 7.99 -1.69 17.15
C GLN A 54 8.20 -0.18 17.30
N ILE A 55 8.30 0.55 16.18
CA ILE A 55 8.47 2.01 16.21
C ILE A 55 7.22 2.70 16.72
N SER A 56 6.03 2.26 16.29
CA SER A 56 4.76 2.78 16.76
C SER A 56 4.60 2.62 18.28
N ARG A 57 4.93 1.43 18.82
CA ARG A 57 4.98 1.17 20.27
C ARG A 57 5.93 2.14 20.99
N LYS A 58 7.18 2.25 20.51
CA LYS A 58 8.18 3.12 21.13
C LYS A 58 7.73 4.59 21.17
N ILE A 59 7.17 5.10 20.07
CA ILE A 59 6.65 6.48 20.00
C ILE A 59 5.51 6.69 20.99
N SER A 60 4.57 5.74 21.05
CA SER A 60 3.42 5.79 21.97
C SER A 60 3.85 5.85 23.44
N GLU A 61 4.77 4.97 23.84
CA GLU A 61 5.30 4.89 25.21
C GLU A 61 6.06 6.16 25.60
N ASP A 62 7.02 6.59 24.78
CA ASP A 62 7.87 7.75 25.06
C ASP A 62 7.08 9.09 25.09
N LEU A 63 5.99 9.18 24.31
CA LEU A 63 5.17 10.39 24.21
C LEU A 63 3.89 10.34 25.06
N ASN A 64 3.66 9.23 25.78
CA ASN A 64 2.46 8.98 26.57
C ASN A 64 1.16 9.18 25.76
N VAL A 65 1.11 8.65 24.53
CA VAL A 65 -0.07 8.68 23.67
C VAL A 65 -0.70 7.30 23.67
N HIS A 66 -2.00 7.20 23.98
CA HIS A 66 -2.73 5.93 23.97
C HIS A 66 -2.57 5.22 22.61
N ARG A 67 -2.17 3.94 22.64
CA ARG A 67 -2.06 3.07 21.45
C ARG A 67 -2.92 1.84 21.58
N VAL A 68 -3.68 1.56 20.52
CA VAL A 68 -4.36 0.28 20.31
C VAL A 68 -3.50 -0.59 19.39
N TYR A 69 -3.38 -1.86 19.72
CA TYR A 69 -2.60 -2.82 18.96
C TYR A 69 -3.45 -4.03 18.61
N PHE A 70 -3.42 -4.44 17.33
CA PHE A 70 -4.16 -5.60 16.86
C PHE A 70 -3.21 -6.60 16.21
N ASP A 71 -3.21 -7.82 16.76
CA ASP A 71 -2.43 -8.97 16.26
C ASP A 71 -3.10 -10.26 16.76
N ASP A 72 -4.34 -10.47 16.32
CA ASP A 72 -5.04 -11.70 16.68
C ASP A 72 -4.43 -12.90 15.95
N PRO A 73 -4.58 -14.12 16.51
CA PRO A 73 -4.27 -15.35 15.81
C PRO A 73 -4.94 -15.42 14.43
N SER A 74 -4.35 -16.20 13.54
CA SER A 74 -4.95 -16.48 12.24
C SER A 74 -6.36 -17.05 12.42
N PRO A 75 -7.32 -16.64 11.57
CA PRO A 75 -8.67 -17.14 11.66
C PRO A 75 -8.70 -18.63 11.29
N LEU A 76 -9.71 -19.33 11.79
CA LEU A 76 -9.98 -20.71 11.37
C LEU A 76 -10.26 -20.75 9.85
N PRO A 77 -10.05 -21.89 9.16
CA PRO A 77 -10.16 -21.96 7.70
C PRO A 77 -11.47 -21.40 7.14
N ASP A 78 -12.62 -21.77 7.69
CA ASP A 78 -13.94 -21.30 7.23
C ASP A 78 -14.12 -19.78 7.40
N GLU A 79 -13.68 -19.24 8.54
CA GLU A 79 -13.70 -17.80 8.80
C GLU A 79 -12.73 -17.08 7.87
N CYS A 80 -11.55 -17.67 7.62
CA CYS A 80 -10.55 -17.14 6.71
C CYS A 80 -11.08 -17.04 5.28
N LEU A 81 -11.76 -18.07 4.78
CA LEU A 81 -12.40 -18.07 3.47
C LEU A 81 -13.50 -17.01 3.38
N LYS A 82 -14.32 -16.86 4.41
CA LYS A 82 -15.33 -15.80 4.47
C LYS A 82 -14.68 -14.41 4.37
N LEU A 83 -13.67 -14.14 5.19
CA LEU A 83 -12.93 -12.88 5.16
C LEU A 83 -12.26 -12.63 3.81
N LEU A 84 -11.69 -13.65 3.19
CA LEU A 84 -11.07 -13.55 1.87
C LEU A 84 -12.08 -13.23 0.78
N ASN A 85 -13.24 -13.90 0.77
CA ASN A 85 -14.30 -13.63 -0.21
C ASN A 85 -14.77 -12.17 -0.14
N GLU A 86 -15.01 -11.67 1.08
CA GLU A 86 -15.41 -10.27 1.31
C GLU A 86 -14.29 -9.30 0.89
N TYR A 87 -13.06 -9.54 1.33
CA TYR A 87 -11.90 -8.68 1.04
C TYR A 87 -11.58 -8.60 -0.46
N ILE A 88 -11.45 -9.75 -1.11
CA ILE A 88 -11.02 -9.85 -2.50
C ILE A 88 -12.13 -9.34 -3.43
N GLY A 89 -13.39 -9.60 -3.10
CA GLY A 89 -14.53 -9.07 -3.86
C GLY A 89 -14.56 -7.55 -3.92
N GLN A 90 -14.16 -6.87 -2.84
CA GLN A 90 -14.15 -5.40 -2.78
C GLN A 90 -12.87 -4.77 -3.35
N THR A 91 -11.72 -5.45 -3.23
CA THR A 91 -10.42 -4.92 -3.65
C THR A 91 -10.10 -5.16 -5.12
N CYS A 92 -10.81 -6.04 -5.81
CA CYS A 92 -10.52 -6.36 -7.22
C CYS A 92 -9.07 -6.81 -7.46
N VAL A 93 -8.49 -7.60 -6.54
CA VAL A 93 -7.15 -8.22 -6.69
C VAL A 93 -6.02 -7.19 -6.84
N ILE A 94 -6.08 -6.09 -6.11
CA ILE A 94 -4.98 -5.11 -6.08
C ILE A 94 -3.84 -5.50 -5.13
N GLU A 95 -4.07 -6.46 -4.24
CA GLU A 95 -3.16 -7.00 -3.22
C GLU A 95 -3.29 -8.54 -3.17
N PRO A 96 -2.29 -9.26 -2.62
CA PRO A 96 -2.38 -10.71 -2.46
C PRO A 96 -3.37 -11.11 -1.35
N ALA A 97 -3.79 -12.38 -1.33
CA ALA A 97 -4.82 -12.86 -0.42
C ALA A 97 -4.40 -12.65 1.05
N SER A 98 -3.11 -12.82 1.34
CA SER A 98 -2.60 -12.68 2.70
C SER A 98 -2.69 -11.30 3.34
N SER A 99 -2.92 -10.25 2.55
CA SER A 99 -3.12 -8.90 3.07
C SER A 99 -4.30 -8.79 4.04
N ILE A 100 -5.31 -9.66 3.94
CA ILE A 100 -6.49 -9.63 4.82
C ILE A 100 -6.14 -9.84 6.30
N LEU A 101 -5.08 -10.58 6.63
CA LEU A 101 -4.70 -10.82 8.03
C LEU A 101 -4.39 -9.52 8.79
N ARG A 102 -3.87 -8.51 8.08
CA ARG A 102 -3.55 -7.20 8.63
C ARG A 102 -4.72 -6.22 8.53
N LEU A 103 -5.56 -6.37 7.50
CA LEU A 103 -6.59 -5.39 7.17
C LEU A 103 -7.95 -5.69 7.80
N ARG A 104 -8.19 -6.91 8.32
CA ARG A 104 -9.47 -7.30 8.94
C ARG A 104 -9.90 -6.52 10.20
N TYR A 105 -9.07 -5.59 10.69
CA TYR A 105 -9.31 -4.89 11.96
C TYR A 105 -10.10 -3.58 11.83
N TYR A 106 -10.37 -3.08 10.61
CA TYR A 106 -11.06 -1.79 10.45
C TYR A 106 -12.47 -1.79 11.05
N ALA A 107 -13.23 -2.87 10.91
CA ALA A 107 -14.55 -3.00 11.54
C ALA A 107 -14.51 -2.81 13.07
N ARG A 108 -13.42 -3.19 13.74
CA ARG A 108 -13.25 -3.00 15.20
C ARG A 108 -12.96 -1.55 15.56
N LEU A 109 -12.30 -0.79 14.68
CA LEU A 109 -12.12 0.64 14.87
C LEU A 109 -13.47 1.35 14.79
N HIS A 110 -14.29 0.99 13.80
CA HIS A 110 -15.65 1.51 13.66
C HIS A 110 -16.51 1.20 14.89
N SER A 111 -16.54 -0.05 15.35
CA SER A 111 -17.31 -0.44 16.55
C SER A 111 -16.85 0.27 17.83
N SER A 112 -15.66 0.86 17.83
CA SER A 112 -15.08 1.64 18.93
C SER A 112 -15.26 3.15 18.75
N GLN A 113 -16.19 3.58 17.89
CA GLN A 113 -16.49 4.99 17.57
C GLN A 113 -15.23 5.78 17.20
N LYS A 114 -14.40 5.20 16.31
CA LYS A 114 -13.18 5.84 15.83
C LYS A 114 -13.35 6.38 14.42
N LEU A 115 -12.90 7.63 14.21
CA LEU A 115 -12.54 8.11 12.88
C LEU A 115 -11.11 7.66 12.60
N LEU A 116 -10.92 6.83 11.57
CA LEU A 116 -9.59 6.48 11.11
C LEU A 116 -8.96 7.65 10.35
N ILE A 117 -7.73 8.01 10.70
CA ILE A 117 -6.88 8.89 9.89
C ILE A 117 -5.59 8.13 9.60
N ASP A 118 -5.13 8.17 8.36
CA ASP A 118 -3.85 7.55 7.97
C ASP A 118 -3.02 8.45 7.05
N GLY A 119 -1.78 8.00 6.79
CA GLY A 119 -0.84 8.66 5.89
C GLY A 119 -1.00 8.28 4.42
N GLY A 120 -2.11 7.66 4.03
CA GLY A 120 -2.41 7.21 2.68
C GLY A 120 -2.19 8.33 1.66
N PHE A 121 -1.57 7.97 0.54
CA PHE A 121 -1.20 8.88 -0.56
C PHE A 121 -0.15 9.95 -0.21
N GLY A 122 0.41 9.97 1.01
CA GLY A 122 1.41 10.96 1.44
C GLY A 122 2.69 10.96 0.59
N GLU A 123 3.02 9.85 -0.07
CA GLU A 123 4.16 9.73 -0.97
C GLU A 123 4.17 10.74 -2.12
N ILE A 124 2.99 11.23 -2.56
CA ILE A 124 2.91 12.27 -3.59
C ILE A 124 3.60 13.55 -3.12
N ALA A 125 3.43 13.91 -1.85
CA ALA A 125 4.02 15.12 -1.28
C ALA A 125 5.53 15.02 -1.12
N ARG A 126 6.06 13.79 -1.07
CA ARG A 126 7.48 13.48 -0.93
C ARG A 126 8.13 13.08 -2.25
N ARG A 127 7.40 13.18 -3.37
CA ARG A 127 7.88 12.83 -4.72
C ARG A 127 8.41 11.40 -4.80
N GLN A 128 7.67 10.42 -4.28
CA GLN A 128 8.10 9.01 -4.33
C GLN A 128 7.48 8.21 -5.48
N TYR A 129 6.43 8.71 -6.12
CA TYR A 129 5.82 8.01 -7.24
C TYR A 129 6.65 8.16 -8.52
N PHE A 130 6.70 7.07 -9.29
CA PHE A 130 7.37 6.97 -10.58
C PHE A 130 8.84 7.42 -10.63
N ASN A 131 9.57 7.24 -9.52
CA ASN A 131 11.01 7.53 -9.47
C ASN A 131 11.83 6.75 -10.51
N ARG A 132 11.44 5.52 -10.85
CA ARG A 132 12.11 4.73 -11.90
C ARG A 132 11.95 5.40 -13.28
N LEU A 133 10.76 5.88 -13.61
CA LEU A 133 10.48 6.63 -14.84
C LEU A 133 11.23 7.97 -14.85
N PHE A 134 11.27 8.68 -13.72
CA PHE A 134 12.05 9.92 -13.58
C PHE A 134 13.55 9.71 -13.84
N MET A 135 14.14 8.66 -13.25
CA MET A 135 15.58 8.41 -13.33
C MET A 135 16.01 7.83 -14.68
N PHE A 136 15.26 6.84 -15.19
CA PHE A 136 15.69 6.02 -16.32
C PHE A 136 14.85 6.22 -17.59
N GLY A 137 13.67 6.83 -17.48
CA GLY A 137 12.72 6.98 -18.58
C GLY A 137 12.59 8.41 -19.12
N LYS A 138 13.61 9.27 -18.95
CA LYS A 138 13.58 10.67 -19.41
C LYS A 138 13.22 10.80 -20.90
N LYS A 139 13.84 9.99 -21.77
CA LYS A 139 13.52 10.01 -23.21
C LYS A 139 12.04 9.69 -23.46
N ALA A 140 11.50 8.70 -22.74
CA ALA A 140 10.11 8.29 -22.86
C ALA A 140 9.14 9.38 -22.37
N LEU A 141 9.51 10.12 -21.33
CA LEU A 141 8.75 11.28 -20.85
C LEU A 141 8.72 12.39 -21.90
N HIS A 142 9.89 12.77 -22.43
CA HIS A 142 9.98 13.83 -23.45
C HIS A 142 9.22 13.49 -24.73
N SER A 143 9.31 12.23 -25.19
CA SER A 143 8.57 11.77 -26.37
C SER A 143 7.13 11.35 -26.07
N ARG A 144 6.69 11.40 -24.82
CA ARG A 144 5.39 10.91 -24.33
C ARG A 144 5.03 9.52 -24.86
N ASN A 145 6.01 8.62 -24.96
CA ASN A 145 5.83 7.30 -25.58
C ASN A 145 5.23 6.31 -24.56
N PRO A 146 3.94 5.92 -24.69
CA PRO A 146 3.27 5.09 -23.68
C PRO A 146 3.90 3.70 -23.55
N HIS A 147 4.34 3.08 -24.66
CA HIS A 147 5.01 1.78 -24.61
C HIS A 147 6.28 1.80 -23.73
N THR A 148 7.12 2.81 -23.90
CA THR A 148 8.37 2.91 -23.15
C THR A 148 8.12 3.35 -21.71
N MET A 149 7.16 4.26 -21.49
CA MET A 149 6.75 4.68 -20.14
C MET A 149 6.17 3.52 -19.33
N ALA A 150 5.33 2.67 -19.94
CA ALA A 150 4.72 1.51 -19.31
C ALA A 150 5.78 0.60 -18.64
N ARG A 151 6.93 0.39 -19.28
CA ARG A 151 8.03 -0.44 -18.74
C ARG A 151 8.61 0.09 -17.42
N TYR A 152 8.50 1.39 -17.16
CA TYR A 152 9.04 2.04 -15.96
C TYR A 152 8.03 2.22 -14.84
N ILE A 153 6.73 2.19 -15.15
CA ILE A 153 5.66 2.34 -14.16
C ILE A 153 5.06 1.01 -13.71
N ARG A 154 5.25 -0.06 -14.51
CA ARG A 154 4.84 -1.41 -14.15
C ARG A 154 5.56 -1.91 -12.91
N THR A 155 4.81 -2.64 -12.10
CA THR A 155 5.32 -3.47 -11.01
C THR A 155 5.11 -4.92 -11.43
N ASP A 156 6.15 -5.73 -11.37
CA ASP A 156 6.05 -7.14 -11.73
C ASP A 156 5.25 -7.87 -10.65
N ARG A 157 4.23 -8.63 -11.08
CA ARG A 157 3.44 -9.52 -10.24
C ARG A 157 3.59 -10.95 -10.74
N PRO A 158 3.38 -11.96 -9.88
CA PRO A 158 3.26 -13.34 -10.31
C PRO A 158 2.26 -13.47 -11.44
N PHE A 159 2.55 -14.35 -12.39
CA PHE A 159 1.77 -14.48 -13.61
C PHE A 159 1.45 -15.95 -13.87
N PHE A 160 0.17 -16.32 -13.76
CA PHE A 160 -0.33 -17.69 -13.90
C PHE A 160 -1.31 -17.85 -15.07
N PHE A 161 -1.37 -16.84 -15.94
CA PHE A 161 -2.16 -16.89 -17.18
C PHE A 161 -1.32 -17.38 -18.35
N ARG A 162 -2.00 -17.69 -19.45
CA ARG A 162 -1.34 -17.98 -20.73
C ARG A 162 -0.70 -16.72 -21.32
N GLU A 163 0.29 -16.92 -22.18
CA GLU A 163 1.06 -15.82 -22.77
C GLU A 163 0.20 -14.89 -23.65
N GLU A 164 -0.85 -15.39 -24.31
CA GLU A 164 -1.79 -14.55 -25.06
C GLU A 164 -2.57 -13.57 -24.16
N VAL A 165 -2.92 -13.99 -22.95
CA VAL A 165 -3.60 -13.14 -21.96
C VAL A 165 -2.64 -12.06 -21.49
N ARG A 166 -1.37 -12.42 -21.29
CA ARG A 166 -0.30 -11.47 -20.94
C ARG A 166 -0.23 -10.34 -21.96
N LYS A 167 -0.08 -10.71 -23.23
CA LYS A 167 0.05 -9.76 -24.34
C LYS A 167 -1.16 -8.83 -24.42
N LYS A 168 -2.38 -9.35 -24.21
CA LYS A 168 -3.60 -8.53 -24.16
C LYS A 168 -3.57 -7.53 -23.00
N MET A 169 -3.23 -7.97 -21.79
CA MET A 169 -3.07 -7.07 -20.64
C MET A 169 -2.02 -5.99 -20.90
N GLU A 170 -0.89 -6.36 -21.50
CA GLU A 170 0.18 -5.43 -21.81
C GLU A 170 -0.22 -4.35 -22.82
N ILE A 171 -0.95 -4.74 -23.88
CA ILE A 171 -1.51 -3.81 -24.87
C ILE A 171 -2.48 -2.85 -24.20
N ASN A 172 -3.39 -3.37 -23.36
CA ASN A 172 -4.38 -2.53 -22.68
C ASN A 172 -3.75 -1.53 -21.70
N VAL A 173 -2.68 -1.91 -20.99
CA VAL A 173 -1.92 -0.97 -20.15
C VAL A 173 -1.35 0.18 -20.99
N VAL A 174 -0.84 -0.10 -22.19
CA VAL A 174 -0.31 0.95 -23.08
C VAL A 174 -1.44 1.84 -23.58
N ASN A 175 -2.56 1.28 -24.01
CA ASN A 175 -3.71 2.04 -24.52
C ASN A 175 -4.30 2.96 -23.44
N GLN A 176 -4.46 2.45 -22.21
CA GLN A 176 -4.93 3.27 -21.08
C GLN A 176 -3.95 4.38 -20.73
N LEU A 177 -2.65 4.08 -20.74
CA LEU A 177 -1.63 5.10 -20.49
C LEU A 177 -1.64 6.17 -21.58
N ASP A 178 -1.79 5.80 -22.85
CA ASP A 178 -1.90 6.75 -23.96
C ASP A 178 -3.10 7.67 -23.79
N ALA A 179 -4.27 7.12 -23.48
CA ALA A 179 -5.49 7.90 -23.22
C ALA A 179 -5.31 8.89 -22.06
N VAL A 180 -4.65 8.48 -20.96
CA VAL A 180 -4.31 9.38 -19.86
C VAL A 180 -3.35 10.47 -20.32
N LEU A 181 -2.32 10.12 -21.08
CA LEU A 181 -1.34 11.07 -21.57
C LEU A 181 -1.98 12.10 -22.50
N GLN A 182 -2.92 11.74 -23.37
CA GLN A 182 -3.59 12.70 -24.26
C GLN A 182 -4.33 13.82 -23.51
N GLN A 183 -4.75 13.55 -22.27
CA GLN A 183 -5.49 14.51 -21.44
C GLN A 183 -4.61 15.28 -20.44
N MET A 184 -3.30 15.03 -20.45
CA MET A 184 -2.35 15.68 -19.54
C MET A 184 -1.68 16.90 -20.18
N PRO A 185 -1.39 17.95 -19.39
CA PRO A 185 -0.57 19.08 -19.82
C PRO A 185 0.81 18.62 -20.30
N THR A 186 1.48 19.46 -21.08
CA THR A 186 2.82 19.18 -21.60
C THR A 186 3.90 19.35 -20.52
N LEU A 187 5.06 18.72 -20.72
CA LEU A 187 6.19 18.89 -19.79
C LEU A 187 6.66 20.35 -19.65
N PRO A 188 6.73 21.16 -20.74
CA PRO A 188 7.06 22.59 -20.60
C PRO A 188 6.06 23.39 -19.77
N GLU A 189 4.77 23.02 -19.76
CA GLU A 189 3.73 23.75 -19.01
C GLU A 189 3.88 23.59 -17.49
N ILE A 190 4.12 22.37 -17.01
CA ILE A 190 4.06 22.08 -15.56
C ILE A 190 5.36 21.56 -14.96
N GLY A 191 6.36 21.23 -15.80
CA GLY A 191 7.60 20.59 -15.39
C GLY A 191 7.46 19.08 -15.18
N ILE A 192 8.58 18.38 -15.32
CA ILE A 192 8.65 16.91 -15.24
C ILE A 192 8.17 16.36 -13.90
N GLU A 193 8.43 17.06 -12.80
CA GLU A 193 8.02 16.56 -11.50
C GLU A 193 6.52 16.63 -11.29
N ASN A 194 5.91 17.80 -11.48
CA ASN A 194 4.46 17.92 -11.38
C ASN A 194 3.76 17.00 -12.38
N PHE A 195 4.33 16.81 -13.57
CA PHE A 195 3.81 15.86 -14.55
C PHE A 195 3.73 14.44 -13.98
N LEU A 196 4.77 13.97 -13.30
CA LEU A 196 4.78 12.65 -12.67
C LEU A 196 3.83 12.55 -11.48
N ASP A 197 3.64 13.62 -10.70
CA ASP A 197 2.64 13.64 -9.61
C ASP A 197 1.22 13.52 -10.19
N LEU A 198 0.93 14.31 -11.24
CA LEU A 198 -0.35 14.28 -11.92
C LEU A 198 -0.60 12.93 -12.61
N LEU A 199 0.43 12.34 -13.20
CA LEU A 199 0.35 10.98 -13.75
C LEU A 199 -0.02 9.99 -12.65
N ALA A 200 0.56 10.11 -11.45
CA ALA A 200 0.26 9.20 -10.34
C ALA A 200 -1.18 9.35 -9.84
N ILE A 201 -1.69 10.58 -9.78
CA ILE A 201 -3.11 10.85 -9.49
C ILE A 201 -4.01 10.18 -10.54
N ARG A 202 -3.68 10.29 -11.83
CA ARG A 202 -4.53 9.77 -12.91
C ARG A 202 -4.39 8.27 -13.16
N THR A 203 -3.36 7.62 -12.64
CA THR A 203 -3.09 6.20 -12.89
C THR A 203 -3.07 5.40 -11.59
N ARG A 204 -2.14 5.68 -10.69
CA ARG A 204 -1.95 4.89 -9.47
C ARG A 204 -3.13 5.00 -8.51
N PHE A 205 -3.68 6.20 -8.31
CA PHE A 205 -4.81 6.39 -7.40
C PHE A 205 -6.04 5.58 -7.83
N PRO A 206 -6.60 5.71 -9.05
CA PRO A 206 -7.77 4.94 -9.46
C PRO A 206 -7.53 3.43 -9.58
N ASN A 207 -6.30 2.99 -9.88
CA ASN A 207 -6.00 1.56 -10.07
C ASN A 207 -5.60 0.82 -8.79
N TRP A 208 -5.36 1.52 -7.68
CA TRP A 208 -4.93 0.90 -6.43
C TRP A 208 -5.57 1.59 -5.22
N GLY A 209 -5.34 2.89 -5.06
CA GLY A 209 -5.85 3.63 -3.90
C GLY A 209 -7.39 3.66 -3.82
N ALA A 210 -8.08 3.78 -4.95
CA ALA A 210 -9.54 3.86 -4.98
C ALA A 210 -10.23 2.57 -4.54
N TYR A 211 -9.68 1.40 -4.86
CA TYR A 211 -10.25 0.11 -4.44
C TYR A 211 -10.08 -0.11 -2.93
N GLU A 212 -8.87 0.13 -2.38
CA GLU A 212 -8.68 0.06 -0.92
C GLU A 212 -9.54 1.10 -0.21
N GLN A 213 -9.63 2.32 -0.74
CA GLN A 213 -10.48 3.36 -0.16
C GLN A 213 -11.94 2.95 -0.15
N SER A 214 -12.46 2.44 -1.28
CA SER A 214 -13.84 1.97 -1.38
C SER A 214 -14.13 0.84 -0.39
N ARG A 215 -13.18 -0.06 -0.16
CA ARG A 215 -13.31 -1.12 0.85
C ARG A 215 -13.36 -0.51 2.25
N MET A 216 -12.38 0.33 2.59
CA MET A 216 -12.34 0.98 3.91
C MET A 216 -13.59 1.81 4.20
N ASP A 217 -14.12 2.53 3.21
CA ASP A 217 -15.35 3.33 3.33
C ASP A 217 -16.58 2.47 3.68
N SER A 218 -16.55 1.17 3.36
CA SER A 218 -17.61 0.22 3.75
C SER A 218 -17.46 -0.33 5.18
N GLU A 219 -16.26 -0.25 5.76
CA GLU A 219 -15.93 -0.86 7.06
C GLU A 219 -15.76 0.17 8.18
N VAL A 220 -15.24 1.36 7.87
CA VAL A 220 -14.88 2.38 8.86
C VAL A 220 -14.94 3.78 8.27
N MET A 221 -15.45 4.72 9.06
CA MET A 221 -15.31 6.14 8.73
C MET A 221 -13.82 6.48 8.73
N ASN A 222 -13.30 6.89 7.59
CA ASN A 222 -11.88 7.16 7.42
C ASN A 222 -11.64 8.47 6.67
N PHE A 223 -10.45 9.03 6.87
CA PHE A 223 -10.03 10.27 6.24
C PHE A 223 -8.54 10.21 5.90
N MET A 224 -8.24 10.20 4.60
CA MET A 224 -6.88 10.31 4.07
C MET A 224 -6.56 11.78 3.76
N PRO A 225 -5.79 12.50 4.60
CA PRO A 225 -5.58 13.93 4.42
C PRO A 225 -4.84 14.23 3.11
N PHE A 226 -3.85 13.42 2.75
CA PHE A 226 -3.00 13.70 1.58
C PHE A 226 -3.70 13.44 0.23
N ALA A 227 -4.84 12.75 0.23
CA ALA A 227 -5.67 12.56 -0.96
C ALA A 227 -6.66 13.72 -1.20
N GLN A 228 -6.82 14.64 -0.24
CA GLN A 228 -7.79 15.73 -0.35
C GLN A 228 -7.40 16.73 -1.44
N LEU A 229 -8.38 17.17 -2.24
CA LEU A 229 -8.16 18.10 -3.35
C LEU A 229 -7.50 19.41 -2.90
N SER A 230 -7.88 19.94 -1.74
CA SER A 230 -7.30 21.15 -1.16
C SER A 230 -5.80 20.99 -0.87
N PHE A 231 -5.39 19.83 -0.35
CA PHE A 231 -3.99 19.50 -0.15
C PHE A 231 -3.26 19.34 -1.47
N LEU A 232 -3.83 18.59 -2.42
CA LEU A 232 -3.22 18.38 -3.73
C LEU A 232 -3.02 19.72 -4.47
N HIS A 233 -4.02 20.60 -4.43
CA HIS A 233 -3.91 21.94 -5.02
C HIS A 233 -2.74 22.73 -4.40
N GLN A 234 -2.66 22.77 -3.07
CA GLN A 234 -1.55 23.43 -2.38
C GLN A 234 -0.20 22.77 -2.69
N LEU A 235 -0.18 21.46 -2.88
CA LEU A 235 1.02 20.70 -3.21
C LEU A 235 1.57 21.08 -4.58
N PHE A 236 0.71 21.24 -5.59
CA PHE A 236 1.11 21.69 -6.93
C PHE A 236 1.59 23.15 -6.94
N MET A 237 1.06 23.99 -6.04
CA MET A 237 1.55 25.35 -5.82
C MET A 237 2.87 25.40 -5.03
N THR A 238 3.25 24.31 -4.36
CA THR A 238 4.47 24.26 -3.56
C THR A 238 5.68 23.94 -4.45
N PRO A 239 6.73 24.80 -4.45
CA PRO A 239 7.93 24.57 -5.24
C PRO A 239 8.51 23.17 -5.05
N VAL A 240 8.85 22.51 -6.17
CA VAL A 240 9.34 21.11 -6.19
C VAL A 240 10.55 20.92 -5.28
N TRP A 241 11.46 21.89 -5.21
CA TRP A 241 12.68 21.81 -4.40
C TRP A 241 12.40 21.74 -2.89
N LEU A 242 11.24 22.20 -2.42
CA LEU A 242 10.78 22.02 -1.03
C LEU A 242 10.24 20.61 -0.78
N ARG A 243 9.74 19.92 -1.82
CA ARG A 243 9.11 18.60 -1.70
C ARG A 243 10.09 17.43 -1.87
N ARG A 244 11.14 17.65 -2.68
CA ARG A 244 12.14 16.62 -3.02
C ARG A 244 12.73 15.95 -1.77
N ASN A 245 12.96 14.64 -1.87
CA ASN A 245 13.52 13.80 -0.82
C ASN A 245 12.74 13.82 0.51
N GLY A 246 11.46 14.20 0.49
CA GLY A 246 10.64 14.36 1.69
C GLY A 246 11.12 15.50 2.60
N LYS A 247 11.73 16.54 2.02
CA LYS A 247 12.20 17.74 2.73
C LYS A 247 11.05 18.43 3.45
N LEU A 248 9.95 18.73 2.75
CA LEU A 248 8.73 19.32 3.31
C LEU A 248 8.26 18.58 4.57
N PHE A 249 8.11 17.26 4.50
CA PHE A 249 7.63 16.46 5.62
C PHE A 249 8.60 16.46 6.81
N ARG A 250 9.91 16.43 6.55
CA ARG A 250 10.92 16.54 7.60
C ARG A 250 10.91 17.92 8.26
N GLU A 251 10.73 18.98 7.49
CA GLU A 251 10.64 20.35 8.00
C GLU A 251 9.39 20.52 8.85
N LEU A 252 8.24 20.04 8.39
CA LEU A 252 7.00 20.03 9.19
C LEU A 252 7.19 19.28 10.52
N ILE A 253 7.80 18.10 10.52
CA ILE A 253 8.07 17.37 11.76
C ILE A 253 9.04 18.14 12.66
N ARG A 254 10.11 18.74 12.10
CA ARG A 254 11.07 19.54 12.86
C ARG A 254 10.43 20.75 13.53
N GLU A 255 9.50 21.40 12.84
CA GLU A 255 8.83 22.61 13.31
C GLU A 255 7.72 22.27 14.32
N LYS A 256 6.87 21.30 13.99
CA LYS A 256 5.63 21.04 14.75
C LYS A 256 5.85 20.15 15.97
N TYR A 257 6.71 19.13 15.86
CA TYR A 257 7.01 18.26 16.99
C TYR A 257 8.41 17.61 16.87
N PRO A 258 9.49 18.36 17.20
CA PRO A 258 10.87 17.92 16.94
C PRO A 258 11.27 16.59 17.58
N LYS A 259 10.64 16.18 18.69
CA LYS A 259 10.94 14.90 19.36
C LYS A 259 10.75 13.69 18.43
N LEU A 260 9.84 13.77 17.45
CA LEU A 260 9.60 12.68 16.50
C LEU A 260 10.78 12.36 15.57
N ARG A 261 11.81 13.22 15.54
CA ARG A 261 13.04 13.02 14.76
C ARG A 261 13.97 11.97 15.35
N HIS A 262 13.80 11.65 16.64
CA HIS A 262 14.67 10.68 17.34
C HIS A 262 14.34 9.23 16.98
N TYR A 263 13.17 8.97 16.41
CA TYR A 263 12.75 7.65 15.99
C TYR A 263 13.23 7.33 14.58
N SER A 264 13.74 6.11 14.38
CA SER A 264 14.04 5.61 13.04
C SER A 264 12.78 5.59 12.15
N LEU A 265 13.00 5.62 10.84
CA LEU A 265 11.97 5.43 9.82
C LEU A 265 12.02 4.00 9.29
N VAL A 266 10.91 3.52 8.72
CA VAL A 266 10.81 2.20 8.08
C VAL A 266 10.65 2.34 6.58
N LYS A 267 11.31 1.46 5.83
CA LYS A 267 11.08 1.28 4.38
C LYS A 267 11.41 -0.16 3.98
N GLY A 268 10.42 -0.87 3.43
CA GLY A 268 10.59 -2.25 2.97
C GLY A 268 11.04 -3.19 4.08
N SER A 269 10.38 -3.09 5.26
CA SER A 269 10.67 -3.94 6.43
C SER A 269 12.06 -3.75 7.04
N VAL A 270 12.68 -2.59 6.78
CA VAL A 270 14.01 -2.21 7.28
C VAL A 270 13.96 -0.82 7.91
N THR A 271 14.62 -0.68 9.06
CA THR A 271 14.77 0.60 9.77
C THR A 271 15.99 1.41 9.28
N TYR A 272 15.83 2.73 9.20
CA TYR A 272 16.89 3.68 8.87
C TYR A 272 16.75 5.00 9.66
N PRO A 273 17.84 5.75 9.89
CA PRO A 273 17.76 7.00 10.66
C PRO A 273 16.90 8.08 9.99
N PHE A 274 16.16 8.87 10.79
CA PHE A 274 15.25 9.91 10.30
C PHE A 274 15.91 10.94 9.36
N PHE A 275 17.17 11.30 9.67
CA PHE A 275 17.92 12.32 8.94
C PHE A 275 18.41 11.84 7.56
N PHE A 276 18.26 10.56 7.22
CA PHE A 276 18.63 10.08 5.90
C PHE A 276 17.75 10.70 4.83
N SER A 277 18.38 11.11 3.73
CA SER A 277 17.70 11.47 2.49
C SER A 277 17.04 10.23 1.86
N THR A 278 16.18 10.43 0.86
CA THR A 278 15.56 9.30 0.14
C THR A 278 16.60 8.39 -0.52
N THR A 279 17.65 8.96 -1.11
CA THR A 279 18.71 8.20 -1.78
C THR A 279 19.56 7.43 -0.78
N SER A 280 19.97 8.07 0.32
CA SER A 280 20.69 7.42 1.42
C SER A 280 19.88 6.28 2.03
N ALA A 281 18.57 6.47 2.21
CA ALA A 281 17.67 5.44 2.70
C ALA A 281 17.61 4.24 1.76
N ILE A 282 17.53 4.45 0.43
CA ILE A 282 17.53 3.35 -0.55
C ILE A 282 18.83 2.54 -0.49
N LEU A 283 19.99 3.21 -0.42
CA LEU A 283 21.27 2.51 -0.32
C LEU A 283 21.34 1.70 0.98
N TRP A 284 20.96 2.31 2.09
CA TRP A 284 20.94 1.66 3.40
C TRP A 284 20.02 0.45 3.46
N THR A 285 18.79 0.55 2.94
CA THR A 285 17.84 -0.57 2.94
C THR A 285 18.32 -1.71 2.07
N LYS A 286 18.97 -1.43 0.93
CA LYS A 286 19.60 -2.46 0.10
C LYS A 286 20.74 -3.16 0.83
N MET A 287 21.64 -2.42 1.48
CA MET A 287 22.74 -3.02 2.25
C MET A 287 22.21 -3.90 3.39
N LYS A 288 21.23 -3.41 4.17
CA LYS A 288 20.59 -4.19 5.23
C LYS A 288 19.87 -5.43 4.73
N ALA A 289 19.24 -5.37 3.56
CA ALA A 289 18.61 -6.54 2.95
C ALA A 289 19.64 -7.62 2.58
N ILE A 290 20.82 -7.24 2.08
CA ILE A 290 21.89 -8.18 1.73
C ILE A 290 22.42 -8.91 2.97
N VAL A 291 22.53 -8.23 4.11
CA VAL A 291 22.99 -8.84 5.37
C VAL A 291 21.87 -9.53 6.17
N GLY A 292 20.68 -9.73 5.57
CA GLY A 292 19.58 -10.46 6.21
C GLY A 292 18.87 -9.70 7.35
N MET A 293 19.08 -8.40 7.51
CA MET A 293 18.44 -7.58 8.56
C MET A 293 17.05 -7.08 8.18
N LYS A 294 16.34 -7.82 7.34
CA LYS A 294 14.99 -7.47 6.88
C LYS A 294 13.98 -8.33 7.64
N PHE A 295 12.93 -7.70 8.18
CA PHE A 295 11.80 -8.45 8.70
C PHE A 295 11.12 -9.23 7.56
N VAL A 296 10.85 -10.52 7.79
CA VAL A 296 10.20 -11.41 6.83
C VAL A 296 8.75 -11.59 7.26
N ASP A 297 7.84 -11.07 6.45
CA ASP A 297 6.40 -11.26 6.63
C ASP A 297 6.01 -12.67 6.18
N ARG A 298 5.48 -13.47 7.11
CA ARG A 298 5.03 -14.85 6.88
C ARG A 298 3.52 -14.96 6.70
N SER A 299 2.82 -13.86 6.45
CA SER A 299 1.36 -13.85 6.28
C SER A 299 0.91 -14.79 5.15
N ALA A 300 1.63 -14.82 4.03
CA ALA A 300 1.36 -15.72 2.91
C ALA A 300 1.46 -17.20 3.32
N GLU A 301 2.55 -17.59 3.98
CA GLU A 301 2.74 -18.96 4.49
C GLU A 301 1.65 -19.35 5.48
N THR A 302 1.25 -18.41 6.32
CA THR A 302 0.23 -18.59 7.34
C THR A 302 -1.14 -18.87 6.72
N ILE A 303 -1.55 -18.09 5.72
CA ILE A 303 -2.82 -18.30 5.02
C ILE A 303 -2.81 -19.58 4.18
N LEU A 304 -1.73 -19.82 3.42
CA LEU A 304 -1.65 -21.00 2.57
C LEU A 304 -1.61 -22.30 3.38
N SER A 305 -0.94 -22.30 4.54
CA SER A 305 -0.97 -23.43 5.46
C SER A 305 -2.40 -23.68 6.00
N SER A 306 -3.07 -22.62 6.46
CA SER A 306 -4.44 -22.70 6.98
C SER A 306 -5.45 -23.17 5.93
N LEU A 307 -5.25 -22.80 4.67
CA LEU A 307 -6.15 -23.10 3.55
C LEU A 307 -5.63 -24.20 2.63
N SER A 308 -4.73 -25.07 3.11
CA SER A 308 -4.05 -26.05 2.26
C SER A 308 -5.00 -27.00 1.53
N GLU A 309 -5.99 -27.56 2.24
CA GLU A 309 -7.02 -28.43 1.67
C GLU A 309 -7.84 -27.69 0.60
N PHE A 310 -8.38 -26.51 0.93
CA PHE A 310 -9.12 -25.67 -0.02
C PHE A 310 -8.31 -25.36 -1.28
N VAL A 311 -7.04 -24.98 -1.13
CA VAL A 311 -6.16 -24.63 -2.26
C VAL A 311 -5.94 -25.85 -3.16
N LEU A 312 -5.58 -27.00 -2.58
CA LEU A 312 -5.30 -28.23 -3.33
C LEU A 312 -6.55 -28.73 -4.07
N ASP A 313 -7.71 -28.72 -3.41
CA ASP A 313 -8.98 -29.09 -4.01
C ASP A 313 -9.37 -28.13 -5.15
N THR A 314 -9.20 -26.82 -4.93
CA THR A 314 -9.50 -25.79 -5.93
C THR A 314 -8.61 -25.96 -7.17
N VAL A 315 -7.31 -26.18 -6.99
CA VAL A 315 -6.39 -26.48 -8.11
C VAL A 315 -6.82 -27.75 -8.83
N GLY A 316 -7.26 -28.78 -8.10
CA GLY A 316 -7.74 -30.04 -8.65
C GLY A 316 -9.11 -29.96 -9.34
N SER A 317 -9.85 -28.86 -9.20
CA SER A 317 -11.20 -28.70 -9.72
C SER A 317 -11.26 -28.62 -11.26
N ASN A 318 -12.42 -28.99 -11.82
CA ASN A 318 -12.65 -28.84 -13.26
C ASN A 318 -12.69 -27.37 -13.70
N ASP A 319 -13.14 -26.47 -12.82
CA ASP A 319 -13.25 -25.05 -13.10
C ASP A 319 -11.86 -24.45 -13.36
N VAL A 320 -10.88 -24.74 -12.49
CA VAL A 320 -9.49 -24.26 -12.68
C VAL A 320 -8.81 -24.97 -13.86
N LYS A 321 -9.03 -26.28 -14.02
CA LYS A 321 -8.44 -27.06 -15.12
C LYS A 321 -8.83 -26.54 -16.51
N HIS A 322 -10.09 -26.14 -16.67
CA HIS A 322 -10.65 -25.77 -17.97
C HIS A 322 -10.80 -24.25 -18.17
N TYR A 323 -10.44 -23.42 -17.19
CA TYR A 323 -10.51 -21.97 -17.34
C TYR A 323 -9.59 -21.51 -18.49
N PRO A 324 -10.13 -20.89 -19.55
CA PRO A 324 -9.41 -20.70 -20.81
C PRO A 324 -8.20 -19.76 -20.70
N TYR A 325 -8.15 -18.92 -19.66
CA TYR A 325 -7.09 -17.94 -19.49
C TYR A 325 -5.91 -18.43 -18.65
N TYR A 326 -6.06 -19.56 -17.93
CA TYR A 326 -4.99 -20.10 -17.10
C TYR A 326 -3.96 -20.90 -17.88
N ASP A 327 -2.72 -20.78 -17.41
CA ASP A 327 -1.69 -21.80 -17.62
C ASP A 327 -1.81 -22.81 -16.48
N TYR A 328 -2.71 -23.80 -16.66
CA TYR A 328 -3.02 -24.79 -15.63
C TYR A 328 -1.78 -25.59 -15.20
N ALA A 329 -0.89 -25.95 -16.13
CA ALA A 329 0.34 -26.67 -15.82
C ALA A 329 1.23 -25.86 -14.87
N LYS A 330 1.32 -24.55 -15.07
CA LYS A 330 2.04 -23.65 -14.18
C LYS A 330 1.41 -23.56 -12.79
N ILE A 331 0.09 -23.44 -12.70
CA ILE A 331 -0.64 -23.38 -11.43
C ILE A 331 -0.47 -24.69 -10.65
N LEU A 332 -0.66 -25.83 -11.31
CA LEU A 332 -0.50 -27.15 -10.69
C LEU A 332 0.92 -27.35 -10.14
N ARG A 333 1.94 -26.98 -10.92
CA ARG A 333 3.34 -27.02 -10.47
C ARG A 333 3.58 -26.11 -9.28
N LEU A 334 3.07 -24.87 -9.34
CA LEU A 334 3.20 -23.88 -8.27
C LEU A 334 2.65 -24.40 -6.94
N ALA A 335 1.44 -24.96 -6.93
CA ALA A 335 0.83 -25.52 -5.74
C ALA A 335 1.59 -26.76 -5.23
N ASN A 336 1.88 -27.72 -6.10
CA ASN A 336 2.55 -28.96 -5.72
C ASN A 336 3.95 -28.71 -5.15
N GLU A 337 4.76 -27.86 -5.79
CA GLU A 337 6.10 -27.55 -5.29
C GLU A 337 6.07 -26.79 -3.97
N TYR A 338 5.11 -25.87 -3.79
CA TYR A 338 4.94 -25.15 -2.52
C TYR A 338 4.63 -26.11 -1.37
N TYR A 339 3.61 -26.97 -1.52
CA TYR A 339 3.23 -27.93 -0.48
C TYR A 339 4.20 -29.11 -0.32
N ALA A 340 5.10 -29.33 -1.31
CA ALA A 340 6.26 -30.20 -1.15
C ALA A 340 7.40 -29.56 -0.33
N GLY A 341 7.24 -28.31 0.13
CA GLY A 341 8.17 -27.61 1.03
C GLY A 341 8.92 -26.43 0.41
N ASN A 342 8.66 -26.07 -0.86
CA ASN A 342 9.31 -24.91 -1.48
C ASN A 342 8.61 -23.59 -1.10
N MET A 343 8.91 -23.08 0.10
CA MET A 343 8.31 -21.86 0.65
C MET A 343 8.56 -20.59 -0.18
N ASN A 344 9.55 -20.59 -1.08
CA ASN A 344 9.82 -19.44 -1.96
C ASN A 344 8.67 -19.16 -2.95
N LEU A 345 7.78 -20.13 -3.15
CA LEU A 345 6.61 -20.02 -4.02
C LEU A 345 5.37 -19.43 -3.32
N ALA A 346 5.45 -19.13 -2.02
CA ALA A 346 4.32 -18.63 -1.24
C ALA A 346 3.71 -17.37 -1.88
N TYR A 347 4.54 -16.40 -2.27
CA TYR A 347 4.07 -15.15 -2.87
C TYR A 347 3.31 -15.37 -4.19
N ASP A 348 3.82 -16.24 -5.05
CA ASP A 348 3.19 -16.55 -6.34
C ASP A 348 1.84 -17.27 -6.15
N LEU A 349 1.79 -18.23 -5.22
CA LEU A 349 0.57 -18.99 -4.92
C LEU A 349 -0.48 -18.11 -4.22
N ASP A 350 -0.06 -17.21 -3.34
CA ASP A 350 -0.91 -16.24 -2.63
C ASP A 350 -1.59 -15.25 -3.61
N TRP A 351 -0.86 -14.80 -4.64
CA TRP A 351 -1.46 -14.00 -5.74
C TRP A 351 -2.41 -14.80 -6.63
N TRP A 352 -2.09 -16.06 -6.92
CA TRP A 352 -3.01 -16.93 -7.64
C TRP A 352 -4.30 -17.15 -6.85
N LEU A 353 -4.20 -17.44 -5.56
CA LEU A 353 -5.34 -17.62 -4.67
C LEU A 353 -6.21 -16.36 -4.63
N ALA A 354 -5.59 -15.18 -4.54
CA ALA A 354 -6.30 -13.92 -4.59
C ALA A 354 -7.14 -13.77 -5.87
N PHE A 355 -6.56 -14.11 -7.01
CA PHE A 355 -7.26 -14.02 -8.29
C PHE A 355 -8.35 -15.10 -8.44
N GLU A 356 -8.10 -16.33 -8.00
CA GLU A 356 -9.07 -17.42 -8.09
C GLU A 356 -10.31 -17.14 -7.24
N ILE A 357 -10.14 -16.68 -6.00
CA ILE A 357 -11.26 -16.28 -5.15
C ILE A 357 -12.04 -15.13 -5.81
N TRP A 358 -11.35 -14.12 -6.36
CA TRP A 358 -12.01 -13.04 -7.08
C TRP A 358 -12.83 -13.55 -8.26
N ARG A 359 -12.27 -14.47 -9.05
CA ARG A 359 -12.95 -15.09 -10.19
C ARG A 359 -14.25 -15.77 -9.77
N GLN A 360 -14.20 -16.52 -8.66
CA GLN A 360 -15.36 -17.19 -8.07
C GLN A 360 -16.42 -16.18 -7.58
N VAL A 361 -16.02 -15.15 -6.82
CA VAL A 361 -16.92 -14.09 -6.33
C VAL A 361 -17.60 -13.36 -7.49
N MET A 362 -16.87 -13.09 -8.56
CA MET A 362 -17.38 -12.43 -9.76
C MET A 362 -18.18 -13.36 -10.69
N ASN A 363 -18.32 -14.65 -10.34
CA ASN A 363 -19.00 -15.67 -11.14
C ASN A 363 -18.46 -15.77 -12.59
N LEU A 364 -17.14 -15.60 -12.75
CA LEU A 364 -16.48 -15.68 -14.05
C LEU A 364 -16.18 -17.15 -14.39
N LYS A 365 -16.91 -17.67 -15.38
CA LYS A 365 -16.78 -19.04 -15.87
C LYS A 365 -15.64 -19.21 -16.87
#